data_AF-A0A1C5JU38-F1
#
_entry.id   AF-A0A1C5JU38-F1
#
_cell.length_a   1.000
_cell.length_b   1.000
_cell.length_c   1.000
_cell.angle_alpha   90.00
_cell.angle_beta   90.00
_cell.angle_gamma   90.00
#
_symmetry.space_group_name_H-M   'P 1'
#
loop_
_entity.id
_entity.type
_entity.pdbx_description
1 polymer ?
#
loop_
_entity_poly.entity_id
_entity_poly.type
_entity_poly.pdbx_seq_one_letter_code
_entity_poly.pdbx_strand_id
1 'polypeptide(L)'
;MAGQLWLDPWRARRGGADLSHAGEAVTARREQLGGAIAAASAQRPWGRDDLGAAFEQRYRGFEDTVLRAWAGVGRQLTGLGADVVASVEANLAADAAAAGRLGRPHQR
;
A
#
# COMPACT_ATOMS: atom_id res chain seq x y z
N MET A 1 18.27 -21.44 20.24
CA MET A 1 17.16 -21.03 21.13
C MET A 1 16.29 -20.08 20.32
N ALA A 2 15.06 -20.47 20.00
CA ALA A 2 14.15 -19.60 19.26
C ALA A 2 13.80 -18.39 20.15
N GLY A 3 14.10 -17.19 19.69
CA GLY A 3 13.76 -15.97 20.42
C GLY A 3 12.25 -15.84 20.50
N GLN A 4 11.71 -15.63 21.71
CA GLN A 4 10.31 -15.25 21.89
C GLN A 4 10.06 -13.95 21.14
N LEU A 5 9.21 -14.00 20.12
CA LEU A 5 8.78 -12.84 19.37
C LEU A 5 7.74 -12.10 20.20
N TRP A 6 8.14 -11.01 20.85
CA TRP A 6 7.17 -10.17 21.57
C TRP A 6 6.47 -9.25 20.57
N LEU A 7 5.23 -9.60 20.21
CA LEU A 7 4.36 -8.77 19.39
C LEU A 7 3.48 -7.89 20.29
N ASP A 8 3.40 -6.60 19.95
CA ASP A 8 2.47 -5.65 20.55
C ASP A 8 1.27 -5.46 19.61
N PRO A 9 0.09 -6.02 19.94
CA PRO A 9 -1.10 -5.95 19.10
C PRO A 9 -1.61 -4.53 18.92
N TRP A 10 -1.46 -3.68 19.94
CA TRP A 10 -1.93 -2.30 19.89
C TRP A 10 -1.05 -1.47 18.96
N ARG A 11 0.27 -1.64 19.06
CA ARG A 11 1.22 -0.99 18.15
C ARG A 11 1.03 -1.45 16.71
N ALA A 12 0.74 -2.73 16.49
CA ALA A 12 0.45 -3.27 15.16
C ALA A 12 -0.82 -2.66 14.55
N ARG A 13 -1.90 -2.56 15.33
CA ARG A 13 -3.16 -1.92 14.90
C ARG A 13 -2.97 -0.44 14.57
N ARG A 14 -2.25 0.29 15.43
CA ARG A 14 -1.96 1.71 15.19
C ARG A 14 -1.13 1.90 13.93
N GLY A 15 -0.03 1.17 13.78
CA GLY A 15 0.83 1.25 12.60
C GLY A 15 0.09 0.83 11.31
N GLY A 16 -0.75 -0.21 11.39
CA GLY A 16 -1.57 -0.64 10.27
C GLY A 16 -2.61 0.41 9.85
N ALA A 17 -3.24 1.07 10.83
CA ALA A 17 -4.16 2.18 10.57
C ALA A 17 -3.44 3.39 9.94
N ASP A 18 -2.27 3.76 10.46
CA ASP A 18 -1.47 4.87 9.92
C ASP A 18 -1.04 4.59 8.46
N LEU A 19 -0.62 3.35 8.14
CA LEU A 19 -0.31 2.93 6.77
C LEU A 19 -1.54 2.97 5.86
N SER A 20 -2.69 2.51 6.36
CA SER A 20 -3.95 2.51 5.61
C SER A 20 -4.38 3.93 5.25
N HIS A 21 -4.38 4.84 6.23
CA HIS A 21 -4.67 6.26 6.01
C HIS A 21 -3.68 6.93 5.04
N ALA A 22 -2.39 6.59 5.14
CA ALA A 22 -1.40 7.09 4.20
C ALA A 22 -1.70 6.60 2.76
N GLY A 23 -2.05 5.32 2.59
CA GLY A 23 -2.43 4.77 1.29
C GLY A 23 -3.68 5.41 0.71
N GLU A 24 -4.68 5.68 1.53
CA GLU A 24 -5.90 6.41 1.15
C GLU A 24 -5.57 7.85 0.73
N ALA A 25 -4.77 8.58 1.52
CA ALA A 25 -4.37 9.95 1.20
C ALA A 25 -3.56 10.02 -0.12
N VAL A 26 -2.65 9.07 -0.34
CA VAL A 26 -1.88 8.96 -1.59
C VAL A 26 -2.80 8.67 -2.78
N THR A 27 -3.79 7.79 -2.60
CA THR A 27 -4.78 7.43 -3.63
C THR A 27 -5.68 8.62 -3.96
N ALA A 28 -6.22 9.31 -2.96
CA ALA A 28 -7.02 10.51 -3.15
C ALA A 28 -6.23 11.61 -3.86
N ARG A 29 -4.95 11.80 -3.53
CA ARG A 29 -4.11 12.77 -4.22
C ARG A 29 -3.82 12.37 -5.66
N ARG A 30 -3.67 11.08 -5.95
CA ARG A 30 -3.56 10.55 -7.32
C ARG A 30 -4.82 10.82 -8.11
N GLU A 31 -6.00 10.61 -7.54
CA GLU A 31 -7.28 10.86 -8.21
C GLU A 31 -7.45 12.34 -8.52
N GLN A 32 -7.15 13.22 -7.57
CA GLN A 32 -7.26 14.67 -7.75
C GLN A 32 -6.19 15.25 -8.68
N LEU A 33 -4.91 15.23 -8.27
CA LEU A 33 -3.84 15.85 -9.05
C LEU A 33 -3.51 15.04 -10.29
N GLY A 34 -3.36 13.73 -10.15
CA GLY A 34 -3.05 12.88 -11.29
C GLY A 34 -4.19 12.89 -12.31
N GLY A 35 -5.45 13.01 -11.85
CA GLY A 35 -6.60 13.24 -12.72
C GLY A 35 -6.52 14.57 -13.46
N ALA A 36 -6.19 15.66 -12.76
CA ALA A 36 -6.00 16.98 -13.37
C ALA A 36 -4.87 16.99 -14.40
N ILE A 37 -3.74 16.33 -14.10
CA ILE A 37 -2.62 16.15 -15.04
C ILE A 37 -3.11 15.40 -16.29
N ALA A 38 -3.72 14.23 -16.10
CA ALA A 38 -4.22 13.42 -17.22
C ALA A 38 -5.23 14.19 -18.11
N ALA A 39 -6.12 14.97 -17.49
CA ALA A 39 -7.09 15.80 -18.18
C ALA A 39 -6.44 16.96 -18.94
N ALA A 40 -5.40 17.59 -18.38
CA ALA A 40 -4.64 18.62 -19.07
C ALA A 40 -3.86 18.03 -20.26
N SER A 41 -3.18 16.90 -20.05
CA SER A 41 -2.43 16.20 -21.10
C SER A 41 -3.33 15.75 -22.25
N ALA A 42 -4.57 15.32 -21.97
CA ALA A 42 -5.55 14.96 -23.00
C ALA A 42 -5.87 16.12 -23.98
N GLN A 43 -5.66 17.37 -23.57
CA GLN A 43 -5.86 18.54 -24.42
C GLN A 43 -4.64 18.86 -25.30
N ARG A 44 -3.52 18.16 -25.13
CA ARG A 44 -2.26 18.33 -25.88
C ARG A 44 -1.79 19.80 -25.86
N PRO A 45 -1.40 20.35 -24.69
CA PRO A 45 -1.11 21.77 -24.52
C PRO A 45 0.16 22.27 -25.23
N TRP A 46 0.98 21.37 -25.78
CA TRP A 46 2.28 21.64 -26.40
C TRP A 46 2.25 21.88 -27.91
N GLY A 47 1.10 22.28 -28.47
CA GLY A 47 0.98 22.54 -29.91
C GLY A 47 0.87 21.26 -30.76
N ARG A 48 0.50 21.43 -32.03
CA ARG A 48 0.29 20.33 -33.00
C ARG A 48 1.36 20.25 -34.08
N ASP A 49 2.43 21.03 -33.94
CA ASP A 49 3.58 21.01 -34.83
C ASP A 49 4.50 19.82 -34.51
N ASP A 50 5.58 19.68 -35.27
CA ASP A 50 6.54 18.58 -35.12
C ASP A 50 7.23 18.59 -33.74
N LEU A 51 7.45 19.79 -33.18
CA LEU A 51 7.99 19.95 -31.82
C LEU A 51 7.01 19.43 -30.77
N GLY A 52 5.73 19.80 -30.88
CA GLY A 52 4.66 19.30 -30.02
C GLY A 52 4.45 17.78 -30.17
N ALA A 53 4.57 17.24 -31.37
CA ALA A 53 4.47 15.79 -31.61
C ALA A 53 5.64 15.02 -30.97
N ALA A 54 6.87 15.54 -31.07
CA ALA A 54 8.04 14.96 -30.42
C ALA A 54 7.94 15.02 -28.89
N PHE A 55 7.45 16.15 -28.35
CA PHE A 55 7.20 16.29 -26.92
C PHE A 55 6.14 15.29 -26.43
N GLU A 56 4.99 15.19 -27.11
CA GLU A 56 3.91 14.25 -26.80
C GLU A 56 4.44 12.83 -26.62
N GLN A 57 5.21 12.33 -27.60
CA GLN A 57 5.73 10.96 -27.59
C GLN A 57 6.52 10.66 -26.33
N ARG A 58 7.40 11.59 -25.94
CA ARG A 58 8.25 11.39 -24.76
C ARG A 58 7.46 11.60 -23.47
N TYR A 59 6.65 12.65 -23.42
CA TYR A 59 5.86 13.02 -22.25
C TYR A 59 4.86 11.93 -21.87
N ARG A 60 4.11 11.37 -22.84
CA ARG A 60 3.09 10.35 -22.56
C ARG A 60 3.63 9.11 -21.89
N GLY A 61 4.80 8.63 -22.30
CA GLY A 61 5.44 7.47 -21.66
C GLY A 61 5.78 7.73 -20.19
N PHE A 62 6.29 8.93 -19.88
CA PHE A 62 6.62 9.32 -18.51
C PHE A 62 5.38 9.56 -17.66
N GLU A 63 4.39 10.29 -18.19
CA GLU A 63 3.12 10.55 -17.53
C GLU A 63 2.46 9.23 -17.11
N ASP A 64 2.28 8.31 -18.05
CA ASP A 64 1.62 7.03 -17.81
C ASP A 64 2.40 6.18 -16.78
N THR A 65 3.72 6.19 -16.83
CA THR A 65 4.57 5.52 -15.82
C THR A 65 4.37 6.11 -14.43
N VAL A 66 4.45 7.43 -14.28
CA VAL A 66 4.30 8.11 -12.99
C VAL A 66 2.89 7.91 -12.43
N LEU A 67 1.87 8.10 -13.27
CA LEU A 67 0.48 7.98 -12.87
C LEU A 67 0.12 6.55 -12.44
N ARG A 68 0.69 5.52 -13.08
CA ARG A 68 0.53 4.13 -12.64
C ARG A 68 1.29 3.82 -11.37
N ALA A 69 2.55 4.24 -11.27
CA ALA A 69 3.38 4.02 -10.10
C ALA A 69 2.73 4.64 -8.85
N TRP A 70 2.24 5.87 -8.97
CA TRP A 70 1.53 6.56 -7.89
C TRP A 70 0.29 5.79 -7.43
N ALA A 71 -0.56 5.35 -8.36
CA ALA A 71 -1.72 4.52 -8.02
C ALA A 71 -1.30 3.20 -7.33
N GLY A 72 -0.17 2.61 -7.76
CA GLY A 72 0.42 1.44 -7.13
C GLY A 72 0.83 1.68 -5.68
N VAL A 73 1.53 2.78 -5.40
CA VAL A 73 2.00 3.12 -4.04
C VAL A 73 0.84 3.23 -3.06
N GLY A 74 -0.24 3.92 -3.45
CA GLY A 74 -1.44 4.05 -2.60
C GLY A 74 -2.02 2.68 -2.21
N ARG A 75 -2.23 1.81 -3.21
CA ARG A 75 -2.73 0.44 -2.98
C ARG A 75 -1.81 -0.40 -2.10
N GLN A 76 -0.50 -0.30 -2.30
CA GLN A 76 0.48 -1.07 -1.51
C GLN A 76 0.50 -0.63 -0.05
N LEU A 77 0.43 0.68 0.22
CA LEU A 77 0.36 1.19 1.60
C LEU A 77 -0.91 0.71 2.32
N THR A 78 -2.06 0.77 1.66
CA THR A 78 -3.31 0.25 2.21
C THR A 78 -3.25 -1.26 2.46
N GLY A 79 -2.69 -2.03 1.51
CA GLY A 79 -2.50 -3.47 1.66
C GLY A 79 -1.58 -3.83 2.84
N LEU A 80 -0.41 -3.18 2.93
CA LEU A 80 0.53 -3.37 4.04
C LEU A 80 -0.11 -3.05 5.40
N GLY A 81 -0.97 -2.02 5.45
CA GLY A 81 -1.71 -1.68 6.66
C GLY A 81 -2.58 -2.83 7.16
N ALA A 82 -3.31 -3.49 6.25
CA ALA A 82 -4.14 -4.66 6.56
C ALA A 82 -3.28 -5.89 6.92
N ASP A 83 -2.24 -6.17 6.14
CA ASP A 83 -1.41 -7.36 6.28
C ASP A 83 -0.63 -7.40 7.60
N VAL A 84 -0.15 -6.25 8.09
CA VAL A 84 0.53 -6.16 9.39
C VAL A 84 -0.40 -6.54 10.54
N VAL A 85 -1.65 -6.06 10.52
CA VAL A 85 -2.64 -6.38 11.56
C VAL A 85 -2.99 -7.86 11.51
N ALA A 86 -3.29 -8.38 10.32
CA ALA A 86 -3.63 -9.79 10.12
C ALA A 86 -2.51 -10.73 10.57
N SER A 87 -1.26 -10.39 10.26
CA SER A 87 -0.08 -11.17 10.65
C SER A 87 0.08 -11.24 12.17
N VAL A 88 -0.09 -10.11 12.87
CA VAL A 88 0.04 -10.09 14.35
C VAL A 88 -1.11 -10.87 15.00
N GLU A 89 -2.34 -10.71 14.54
CA GLU A 89 -3.49 -11.46 15.06
C GLU A 89 -3.34 -12.98 14.84
N ALA A 90 -2.84 -13.39 13.68
CA ALA A 90 -2.55 -14.80 13.38
C ALA A 90 -1.47 -15.38 14.32
N ASN A 91 -0.41 -14.64 14.61
CA ASN A 91 0.64 -15.08 15.53
C ASN A 91 0.10 -15.22 16.97
N LEU A 92 -0.68 -14.25 17.46
CA LEU A 92 -1.29 -14.34 18.79
C LEU A 92 -2.24 -15.52 18.93
N ALA A 93 -3.03 -15.80 17.89
CA ALA A 93 -3.92 -16.96 17.87
C ALA A 93 -3.13 -18.27 17.88
N ALA A 94 -2.02 -18.34 17.14
CA ALA A 94 -1.14 -19.50 17.13
C ALA A 94 -0.48 -19.74 18.50
N ASP A 95 0.00 -18.68 19.16
CA ASP A 95 0.58 -18.74 20.50
C ASP A 95 -0.43 -19.21 21.55
N ALA A 96 -1.66 -18.66 21.52
CA ALA A 96 -2.74 -19.08 22.41
C ALA A 96 -3.10 -20.57 22.21
N ALA A 97 -3.17 -21.03 20.95
CA ALA A 97 -3.43 -22.43 20.64
C ALA A 97 -2.30 -23.36 21.10
N ALA A 98 -1.04 -22.92 20.98
CA ALA A 98 0.11 -23.68 21.46
C ALA A 98 0.13 -23.78 22.99
N ALA A 99 -0.12 -22.67 23.70
CA ALA A 99 -0.21 -22.65 25.16
C ALA A 99 -1.34 -23.57 25.67
N GLY A 100 -2.50 -23.56 25.02
CA GLY A 100 -3.62 -24.45 25.38
C GLY A 100 -3.33 -25.94 25.17
N ARG A 101 -2.45 -26.30 24.24
CA ARG A 101 -1.99 -27.70 24.05
C ARG A 101 -0.98 -28.12 25.12
N LEU A 102 -0.05 -27.24 25.48
CA LEU A 102 0.96 -27.52 26.52
C LEU A 102 0.36 -27.56 27.92
N GLY A 103 -0.73 -26.82 28.17
CA GLY A 103 -1.46 -26.84 29.45
C GLY A 103 -2.36 -28.07 29.66
N ARG A 104 -2.52 -28.94 28.66
CA ARG A 104 -3.27 -30.20 28.82
C ARG A 104 -2.32 -31.32 29.25
N PRO A 105 -2.55 -31.99 30.40
CA PRO A 105 -1.77 -33.17 30.75
C PRO A 105 -1.98 -34.23 29.66
N HIS A 106 -0.88 -34.77 29.14
CA HIS A 106 -0.89 -35.83 28.15
C HIS A 106 -1.45 -37.11 28.83
N GLN A 107 -2.76 -37.33 28.73
CA GLN A 107 -3.36 -38.59 29.16
C GLN A 107 -2.94 -39.67 28.15
N ARG A 108 -2.07 -40.57 28.62
CA ARG A 108 -1.78 -41.87 28.01
C ARG A 108 -2.72 -42.91 28.59
#